data_AF-K1UFQ2-F1
#
_entry.id   AF-K1UFQ2-F1
#
_cell.length_a   1.000
_cell.length_b   1.000
_cell.length_c   1.000
_cell.angle_alpha   90.00
_cell.angle_beta   90.00
_cell.angle_gamma   90.00
#
_symmetry.space_group_name_H-M   'P 1'
#
loop_
_entity.id
_entity.type
_entity.pdbx_description
1 polymer ?
#
loop_
_entity_poly.entity_id
_entity_poly.type
_entity_poly.pdbx_seq_one_letter_code
_entity_poly.pdbx_strand_id
1 'polypeptide(L)'
;DADSAELMRALTDPQLAREVGTDSLQLFSLFIPNTYEFYWTVSPEDFVRRMRKEYDRFWTPERDAARRRSGLSRDEVLTLASIVTEETNKADEMPRVAGVYINRLRKGMPLQADPTVKYALQDFSLRRILHKHLRTPSPYNTYLNKGLPPSSIAMPSVAAIDGVLNFE
;
A
#
# COMPACT_ATOMS: atom_id res chain seq x y z
N ASP A 1 19.95 -4.22 -20.89
CA ASP A 1 19.14 -3.19 -20.21
C ASP A 1 17.69 -3.60 -20.28
N ALA A 2 17.01 -3.57 -19.13
CA ALA A 2 15.58 -3.79 -19.10
C ALA A 2 14.84 -2.50 -19.45
N ASP A 3 13.88 -2.57 -20.37
CA ASP A 3 13.01 -1.43 -20.66
C ASP A 3 11.77 -1.39 -19.74
N SER A 4 10.98 -0.33 -19.86
CA SER A 4 9.77 -0.17 -19.04
C SER A 4 8.72 -1.25 -19.31
N ALA A 5 8.65 -1.80 -20.53
CA ALA A 5 7.70 -2.85 -20.87
C ALA A 5 8.13 -4.20 -20.28
N GLU A 6 9.43 -4.47 -20.20
CA GLU A 6 10.01 -5.63 -19.51
C GLU A 6 9.75 -5.58 -18.00
N LEU A 7 9.99 -4.43 -17.36
CA LEU A 7 9.66 -4.25 -15.95
C LEU A 7 8.16 -4.40 -15.69
N MET A 8 7.30 -3.79 -16.50
CA MET A 8 5.85 -3.92 -16.32
C MET A 8 5.37 -5.36 -16.50
N ARG A 9 5.96 -6.13 -17.43
CA ARG A 9 5.66 -7.56 -17.58
C ARG A 9 6.00 -8.34 -16.31
N ALA A 10 7.17 -8.13 -15.72
CA ALA A 10 7.55 -8.79 -14.47
C ALA A 10 6.65 -8.37 -13.30
N LEU A 11 6.35 -7.08 -13.16
CA LEU A 11 5.51 -6.56 -12.07
C LEU A 11 4.04 -7.05 -12.13
N THR A 12 3.60 -7.51 -13.30
CA THR A 12 2.22 -8.01 -13.50
C THR A 12 2.16 -9.52 -13.72
N ASP A 13 3.30 -10.22 -13.71
CA ASP A 13 3.36 -11.67 -13.90
C ASP A 13 2.84 -12.42 -12.67
N PRO A 14 1.71 -13.15 -12.75
CA PRO A 14 1.18 -13.92 -11.64
C PRO A 14 2.10 -15.07 -11.21
N GLN A 15 2.96 -15.59 -12.09
CA GLN A 15 3.92 -16.64 -11.74
C GLN A 15 5.02 -16.09 -10.85
N LEU A 16 5.65 -14.98 -11.26
CA LEU A 16 6.65 -14.28 -10.46
C LEU A 16 6.07 -13.80 -9.12
N ALA A 17 4.85 -13.26 -9.11
CA ALA A 17 4.18 -12.85 -7.87
C ALA A 17 4.04 -14.02 -6.87
N ARG A 18 3.60 -15.19 -7.34
CA ARG A 18 3.53 -16.40 -6.52
C ARG A 18 4.90 -16.88 -6.07
N GLU A 19 5.91 -16.80 -6.93
CA GLU A 19 7.30 -17.17 -6.61
C GLU A 19 7.80 -16.37 -5.39
N VAL A 20 7.52 -15.07 -5.36
CA VAL A 20 7.91 -14.18 -4.25
C VAL A 20 6.89 -14.16 -3.10
N GLY A 21 5.95 -15.10 -3.06
CA GLY A 21 5.03 -15.31 -1.94
C GLY A 21 3.97 -14.23 -1.78
N THR A 22 3.49 -13.66 -2.88
CA THR A 22 2.38 -12.70 -2.93
C THR A 22 1.47 -12.98 -4.12
N ASP A 23 0.56 -12.07 -4.45
CA ASP A 23 -0.24 -12.09 -5.68
C ASP A 23 0.05 -10.85 -6.53
N SER A 24 -0.40 -10.86 -7.80
CA SER A 24 -0.12 -9.77 -8.73
C SER A 24 -0.76 -8.43 -8.31
N LEU A 25 -1.77 -8.45 -7.45
CA LEU A 25 -2.45 -7.25 -6.94
C LEU A 25 -1.68 -6.61 -5.77
N GLN A 26 -0.99 -7.45 -4.98
CA GLN A 26 -0.21 -7.08 -3.81
C GLN A 26 1.30 -6.95 -4.08
N LEU A 27 1.78 -7.37 -5.25
CA LEU A 27 3.20 -7.30 -5.61
C LEU A 27 3.77 -5.88 -5.44
N PHE A 28 2.98 -4.86 -5.78
CA PHE A 28 3.38 -3.46 -5.60
C PHE A 28 3.57 -3.07 -4.12
N SER A 29 2.90 -3.73 -3.19
CA SER A 29 3.07 -3.53 -1.75
C SER A 29 4.43 -4.04 -1.23
N LEU A 30 5.19 -4.81 -2.02
CA LEU A 30 6.53 -5.26 -1.63
C LEU A 30 7.56 -4.13 -1.64
N PHE A 31 7.33 -3.06 -2.41
CA PHE A 31 8.32 -2.00 -2.58
C PHE A 31 8.29 -1.04 -1.39
N ILE A 32 9.30 -1.15 -0.53
CA ILE A 32 9.54 -0.19 0.55
C ILE A 32 10.28 1.02 -0.06
N PRO A 33 9.87 2.27 0.20
CA PRO A 33 10.57 3.43 -0.34
C PRO A 33 11.93 3.58 0.36
N ASN A 34 13.00 3.27 -0.37
CA ASN A 34 14.37 3.36 0.07
C ASN A 34 15.31 3.55 -1.14
N THR A 35 16.59 3.81 -0.87
CA THR A 35 17.63 3.79 -1.90
C THR A 35 18.18 2.37 -2.02
N TYR A 36 18.18 1.86 -3.25
CA TYR A 36 18.67 0.52 -3.57
C TYR A 36 19.76 0.59 -4.61
N GLU A 37 20.84 -0.15 -4.39
CA GLU A 37 21.92 -0.32 -5.35
C GLU A 37 21.71 -1.60 -6.15
N PHE A 38 21.90 -1.49 -7.47
CA PHE A 38 21.74 -2.58 -8.43
C PHE A 38 22.87 -2.53 -9.46
N TYR A 39 23.24 -3.71 -9.96
CA TYR A 39 24.01 -3.79 -11.20
C TYR A 39 23.13 -3.33 -12.37
N TRP A 40 23.72 -2.60 -13.31
CA TRP A 40 23.02 -2.12 -14.50
C TRP A 40 22.46 -3.26 -15.38
N THR A 41 23.00 -4.47 -15.25
CA THR A 41 22.56 -5.69 -15.95
C THR A 41 21.45 -6.46 -15.24
N VAL A 42 20.88 -5.95 -14.14
CA VAL A 42 19.86 -6.68 -13.37
C VAL A 42 18.64 -6.99 -14.26
N SER A 43 18.14 -8.22 -14.18
CA SER A 43 16.89 -8.61 -14.85
C SER A 43 15.67 -8.07 -14.08
N PRO A 44 14.52 -7.81 -14.74
CA PRO A 44 13.28 -7.46 -14.06
C PRO A 44 12.87 -8.45 -12.96
N GLU A 45 13.07 -9.75 -13.20
CA GLU A 45 12.74 -10.80 -12.25
C GLU A 45 13.65 -10.76 -11.02
N ASP A 46 14.96 -10.60 -11.23
CA ASP A 46 15.92 -10.47 -10.13
C ASP A 46 15.71 -9.16 -9.34
N PHE A 47 15.25 -8.10 -10.01
CA PHE A 47 14.80 -6.88 -9.34
C PHE A 47 13.63 -7.16 -8.38
N VAL A 48 12.57 -7.85 -8.83
CA VAL A 48 11.43 -8.21 -7.96
C VAL A 48 11.87 -9.11 -6.80
N ARG A 49 12.69 -10.14 -7.06
CA ARG A 49 13.26 -11.00 -6.01
C ARG A 49 14.10 -10.22 -5.01
N ARG A 50 14.87 -9.24 -5.47
CA ARG A 50 15.65 -8.34 -4.61
C ARG A 50 14.74 -7.50 -3.73
N MET A 51 13.65 -6.95 -4.28
CA MET A 51 12.68 -6.15 -3.53
C MET A 51 11.93 -6.99 -2.49
N ARG A 52 11.63 -8.25 -2.79
CA ARG A 52 11.10 -9.19 -1.77
C ARG A 52 12.07 -9.37 -0.59
N LYS A 53 13.36 -9.53 -0.85
CA LYS A 53 14.37 -9.63 0.23
C LYS A 53 14.41 -8.38 1.10
N GLU A 54 14.26 -7.20 0.50
CA GLU A 54 14.24 -5.93 1.23
C GLU A 54 12.95 -5.75 2.03
N TYR A 55 11.81 -6.17 1.50
CA TYR A 55 10.56 -6.29 2.25
C TYR A 55 10.72 -7.18 3.49
N ASP A 56 11.32 -8.37 3.34
CA ASP A 56 11.50 -9.29 4.46
C ASP A 56 12.45 -8.74 5.52
N ARG A 57 13.47 -7.99 5.11
CA ARG A 57 14.39 -7.27 6.01
C ARG A 57 13.70 -6.13 6.75
N PHE A 58 12.81 -5.42 6.06
CA PHE A 58 12.04 -4.33 6.65
C PHE A 58 11.12 -4.83 7.77
N TRP A 59 10.51 -6.01 7.60
CA TRP A 59 9.62 -6.60 8.61
C TRP A 59 10.37 -7.38 9.70
N THR A 60 10.88 -6.65 10.69
CA THR A 60 11.54 -7.25 11.86
C THR A 60 10.53 -7.87 12.86
N PRO A 61 10.99 -8.75 13.78
CA PRO A 61 10.16 -9.28 14.85
C PRO A 61 9.47 -8.19 15.70
N GLU A 62 10.12 -7.06 15.92
CA GLU A 62 9.58 -5.91 16.67
C GLU A 62 8.41 -5.27 15.93
N ARG A 63 8.53 -5.05 14.61
CA ARG A 63 7.44 -4.52 13.78
C ARG A 63 6.27 -5.48 13.71
N ASP A 64 6.53 -6.77 13.58
CA ASP A 64 5.48 -7.79 13.64
C ASP A 64 4.78 -7.82 15.00
N ALA A 65 5.51 -7.65 16.11
CA ALA A 65 4.92 -7.56 17.43
C ALA A 65 4.03 -6.31 17.56
N ALA A 66 4.51 -5.15 17.10
CA ALA A 66 3.76 -3.89 17.12
C ALA A 66 2.45 -3.98 16.31
N ARG A 67 2.53 -4.58 15.11
CA ARG A 67 1.39 -4.79 14.21
C ARG A 67 0.22 -5.51 14.88
N ARG A 68 0.49 -6.48 15.77
CA ARG A 68 -0.55 -7.31 16.43
C ARG A 68 -1.62 -6.48 17.14
N ARG A 69 -1.28 -5.28 17.63
CA ARG A 69 -2.24 -4.36 18.28
C ARG A 69 -3.39 -3.95 17.35
N SER A 70 -3.12 -3.81 16.05
CA SER A 70 -4.12 -3.46 15.05
C SER A 70 -5.00 -4.64 14.63
N GLY A 71 -4.48 -5.88 14.74
CA GLY A 71 -5.09 -7.08 14.19
C GLY A 71 -4.89 -7.25 12.67
N LEU A 72 -4.26 -6.28 12.00
CA LEU A 72 -4.02 -6.29 10.55
C LEU A 72 -2.82 -7.16 10.19
N SER A 73 -2.85 -7.88 9.08
CA SER A 73 -1.71 -8.52 8.41
C SER A 73 -0.68 -7.51 7.87
N ARG A 74 0.49 -7.95 7.42
CA ARG A 74 1.52 -7.04 6.86
C ARG A 74 1.00 -6.30 5.62
N ASP A 75 0.28 -7.00 4.76
CA ASP A 75 -0.30 -6.42 3.53
C ASP A 75 -1.42 -5.43 3.85
N GLU A 76 -2.23 -5.72 4.88
CA GLU A 76 -3.25 -4.78 5.36
C GLU A 76 -2.64 -3.53 6.02
N VAL A 77 -1.51 -3.67 6.73
CA VAL A 77 -0.75 -2.52 7.24
C VAL A 77 -0.25 -1.66 6.08
N LEU A 78 0.32 -2.25 5.04
CA LEU A 78 0.81 -1.52 3.88
C LEU A 78 -0.32 -0.84 3.11
N THR A 79 -1.45 -1.55 2.96
CA THR A 79 -2.65 -1.01 2.36
C THR A 79 -3.14 0.22 3.12
N LEU A 80 -3.25 0.13 4.45
CA LEU A 80 -3.65 1.27 5.27
C LEU A 80 -2.62 2.40 5.23
N ALA A 81 -1.33 2.07 5.29
CA ALA A 81 -0.25 3.05 5.21
C ALA A 81 -0.23 3.79 3.86
N SER A 82 -0.65 3.15 2.77
CA SER A 82 -0.77 3.79 1.46
C SER A 82 -1.88 4.84 1.44
N ILE A 83 -2.98 4.60 2.17
CA ILE A 83 -4.06 5.58 2.37
C ILE A 83 -3.54 6.74 3.21
N VAL A 84 -2.90 6.45 4.35
CA VAL A 84 -2.35 7.48 5.26
C VAL A 84 -1.31 8.37 4.56
N THR A 85 -0.47 7.79 3.70
CA THR A 85 0.53 8.52 2.90
C THR A 85 -0.12 9.56 1.98
N GLU A 86 -1.25 9.22 1.37
CA GLU A 86 -1.97 10.13 0.47
C GLU A 86 -2.84 11.16 1.22
N GLU A 87 -3.16 10.93 2.50
CA GLU A 87 -3.99 11.82 3.31
C GLU A 87 -3.19 12.97 3.95
N THR A 88 -1.93 12.74 4.33
CA THR A 88 -1.10 13.79 4.94
C THR A 88 0.37 13.67 4.59
N ASN A 89 1.00 14.82 4.34
CA ASN A 89 2.45 14.92 4.16
C ASN A 89 3.20 15.11 5.49
N LYS A 90 2.48 15.27 6.60
CA LYS A 90 3.07 15.55 7.92
C LYS A 90 3.24 14.26 8.71
N ALA A 91 4.48 13.85 8.92
CA ALA A 91 4.83 12.60 9.58
C ALA A 91 4.28 12.49 11.02
N ASP A 92 4.18 13.60 11.75
CA ASP A 92 3.67 13.67 13.12
C ASP A 92 2.14 13.48 13.20
N GLU A 93 1.40 13.73 12.12
CA GLU A 93 -0.05 13.49 12.06
C GLU A 93 -0.39 12.04 11.69
N MET A 94 0.53 11.30 11.06
CA MET A 94 0.28 9.96 10.51
C MET A 94 -0.22 8.92 11.55
N PRO A 95 0.32 8.83 12.78
CA PRO A 95 -0.21 7.91 13.79
C PRO A 95 -1.68 8.18 14.15
N ARG A 96 -2.07 9.45 14.21
CA ARG A 96 -3.44 9.86 14.53
C ARG A 96 -4.39 9.58 13.36
N VAL A 97 -3.96 9.86 12.14
CA VAL A 97 -4.73 9.53 10.92
C VAL A 97 -4.93 8.01 10.83
N ALA A 98 -3.88 7.21 11.05
CA ALA A 98 -3.99 5.76 11.10
C ALA A 98 -4.96 5.28 12.18
N GLY A 99 -4.94 5.91 13.37
CA GLY A 99 -5.84 5.62 14.47
C GLY A 99 -7.32 5.82 14.12
N VAL A 100 -7.65 6.89 13.40
CA VAL A 100 -9.01 7.13 12.90
C VAL A 100 -9.49 5.96 12.02
N TYR A 101 -8.67 5.50 11.07
CA TYR A 101 -9.04 4.41 10.18
C TYR A 101 -9.12 3.06 10.90
N ILE A 102 -8.19 2.76 11.81
CA ILE A 102 -8.24 1.54 12.63
C ILE A 102 -9.52 1.51 13.47
N ASN A 103 -9.92 2.65 14.05
CA ASN A 103 -11.17 2.76 14.79
C ASN A 103 -12.40 2.54 13.90
N ARG A 104 -12.38 3.02 12.65
CA ARG A 104 -13.44 2.73 11.67
C ARG A 104 -13.50 1.24 11.31
N LEU A 105 -12.34 0.61 11.05
CA LEU A 105 -12.24 -0.82 10.76
C LEU A 105 -12.81 -1.67 11.91
N ARG A 106 -12.41 -1.39 13.15
CA ARG A 106 -12.89 -2.08 14.34
C ARG A 106 -14.41 -1.94 14.54
N LYS A 107 -14.99 -0.82 14.11
CA LYS A 107 -16.44 -0.56 14.16
C LYS A 107 -17.21 -1.06 12.93
N GLY A 108 -16.54 -1.67 11.95
CA GLY A 108 -17.17 -2.07 10.70
C GLY A 108 -17.74 -0.89 9.88
N MET A 109 -17.15 0.29 10.03
CA MET A 109 -17.51 1.50 9.30
C MET A 109 -16.75 1.58 7.97
N PRO A 110 -17.33 2.17 6.91
CA PRO A 110 -16.58 2.50 5.70
C PRO A 110 -15.44 3.48 6.01
N LEU A 111 -14.29 3.33 5.35
CA LEU A 111 -13.14 4.22 5.59
C LEU A 111 -13.39 5.62 5.03
N GLN A 112 -14.08 5.72 3.89
CA GLN A 112 -14.42 6.99 3.23
C GLN A 112 -13.18 7.86 2.99
N ALA A 113 -12.12 7.25 2.47
CA ALA A 113 -10.88 7.94 2.13
C ALA A 113 -10.91 8.41 0.67
N ASP A 114 -10.77 9.71 0.45
CA ASP A 114 -10.79 10.33 -0.88
C ASP A 114 -9.69 9.79 -1.83
N PRO A 115 -8.45 9.52 -1.36
CA PRO A 115 -7.41 8.90 -2.18
C PRO A 115 -7.84 7.57 -2.79
N THR A 116 -8.67 6.79 -2.10
CA THR A 116 -9.15 5.49 -2.61
C THR A 116 -10.12 5.65 -3.77
N VAL A 117 -10.91 6.74 -3.79
CA VAL A 117 -11.79 7.11 -4.91
C VAL A 117 -10.97 7.63 -6.09
N LYS A 118 -9.93 8.43 -5.81
CA LYS A 118 -8.99 8.90 -6.84
C LYS A 118 -8.32 7.73 -7.55
N TYR A 119 -7.83 6.76 -6.78
CA TYR A 119 -7.27 5.52 -7.31
C TYR A 119 -8.31 4.70 -8.08
N ALA A 120 -9.53 4.56 -7.57
CA ALA A 120 -10.60 3.86 -8.27
C ALA A 120 -10.94 4.46 -9.65
N LEU A 121 -10.79 5.77 -9.81
CA LEU A 121 -11.01 6.47 -11.08
C LEU A 121 -9.81 6.41 -12.04
N GLN A 122 -8.62 6.04 -11.54
CA GLN A 122 -7.36 6.13 -12.27
C GLN A 122 -7.09 7.52 -12.87
N ASP A 123 -7.67 8.57 -12.26
CA ASP A 123 -7.50 9.96 -12.67
C ASP A 123 -6.72 10.73 -11.60
N PHE A 124 -5.40 10.65 -11.73
CA PHE A 124 -4.49 11.30 -10.79
C PHE A 124 -4.42 12.83 -10.95
N SER A 125 -5.01 13.38 -12.02
CA SER A 125 -5.10 14.81 -12.27
C SER A 125 -6.13 15.52 -11.37
N LEU A 126 -7.08 14.75 -10.81
CA LEU A 126 -8.08 15.28 -9.91
C LEU A 126 -7.45 15.88 -8.64
N ARG A 127 -7.70 17.17 -8.44
CA ARG A 127 -7.32 17.91 -7.22
C ARG A 127 -8.38 17.85 -6.13
N ARG A 128 -9.62 17.49 -6.47
CA ARG A 128 -10.75 17.42 -5.54
C ARG A 128 -11.70 16.30 -5.91
N ILE A 129 -12.11 15.52 -4.93
CA ILE A 129 -13.18 14.54 -5.08
C ILE A 129 -14.54 15.24 -4.92
N LEU A 130 -15.42 15.03 -5.90
CA LEU A 130 -16.76 15.61 -5.92
C LEU A 130 -17.80 14.53 -5.57
N HIS A 131 -18.99 14.94 -5.16
CA HIS A 131 -20.08 14.02 -4.80
C HIS A 131 -20.38 12.97 -5.89
N LYS A 132 -20.23 13.33 -7.17
CA LYS A 132 -20.41 12.40 -8.30
C LYS A 132 -19.38 11.26 -8.31
N HIS A 133 -18.15 11.52 -7.86
CA HIS A 133 -17.07 10.54 -7.82
C HIS A 133 -17.27 9.52 -6.69
N LEU A 134 -17.93 9.91 -5.60
CA LEU A 134 -18.15 9.02 -4.45
C LEU A 134 -19.00 7.78 -4.78
N ARG A 135 -19.74 7.83 -5.90
CA ARG A 135 -20.62 6.75 -6.36
C ARG A 135 -19.97 5.83 -7.40
N THR A 136 -18.68 6.02 -7.73
CA THR A 136 -17.98 5.18 -8.71
C THR A 136 -17.91 3.73 -8.22
N PRO A 137 -18.46 2.75 -8.96
CA PRO A 137 -18.39 1.35 -8.58
C PRO A 137 -16.96 0.83 -8.79
N SER A 138 -16.28 0.53 -7.69
CA SER A 138 -14.94 -0.07 -7.69
C SER A 138 -14.69 -0.73 -6.34
N PRO A 139 -13.99 -1.86 -6.27
CA PRO A 139 -13.63 -2.48 -4.99
C PRO A 139 -12.69 -1.59 -4.15
N TYR A 140 -11.98 -0.64 -4.79
CA TYR A 140 -11.16 0.34 -4.08
C TYR A 140 -11.98 1.49 -3.49
N ASN A 141 -13.24 1.69 -3.88
CA ASN A 141 -14.03 2.80 -3.36
C ASN A 141 -14.49 2.51 -1.92
N THR A 142 -13.78 3.07 -0.94
CA THR A 142 -14.07 2.89 0.49
C THR A 142 -15.27 3.69 1.01
N TYR A 143 -15.99 4.43 0.13
CA TYR A 143 -17.32 4.96 0.44
C TYR A 143 -18.41 3.92 0.23
N LEU A 144 -18.23 3.00 -0.72
CA LEU A 144 -19.20 1.97 -1.06
C LEU A 144 -18.89 0.63 -0.39
N ASN A 145 -17.61 0.32 -0.19
CA ASN A 145 -17.14 -0.93 0.39
C ASN A 145 -16.61 -0.72 1.81
N LYS A 146 -16.99 -1.61 2.73
CA LYS A 146 -16.46 -1.64 4.10
C LYS A 146 -15.14 -2.41 4.12
N GLY A 147 -14.29 -2.09 5.09
CA GLY A 147 -12.97 -2.71 5.22
C GLY A 147 -11.89 -1.98 4.42
N LEU A 148 -10.73 -2.62 4.29
CA LEU A 148 -9.63 -2.13 3.48
C LEU A 148 -9.89 -2.40 1.99
N PRO A 149 -9.36 -1.56 1.08
CA PRO A 149 -9.37 -1.87 -0.34
C PRO A 149 -8.53 -3.13 -0.63
N PRO A 150 -8.68 -3.75 -1.83
CA PRO A 150 -8.01 -5.01 -2.16
C PRO A 150 -6.48 -5.01 -2.08
N SER A 151 -5.85 -3.85 -2.29
CA SER A 151 -4.40 -3.64 -2.13
C SER A 151 -4.07 -2.16 -1.92
N SER A 152 -2.79 -1.87 -1.70
CA SER A 152 -2.25 -0.52 -1.59
C SER A 152 -2.61 0.34 -2.80
N ILE A 153 -2.94 1.61 -2.57
CA ILE A 153 -3.30 2.58 -3.62
C ILE A 153 -2.12 3.48 -4.05
N ALA A 154 -1.03 3.41 -3.30
CA ALA A 154 0.20 4.16 -3.51
C ALA A 154 1.35 3.40 -2.83
N MET A 155 2.59 3.80 -3.10
CA MET A 155 3.74 3.26 -2.38
C MET A 155 3.77 3.90 -0.98
N PRO A 156 3.55 3.15 0.11
CA PRO A 156 3.45 3.74 1.43
C PRO A 156 4.80 4.25 1.91
N SER A 157 4.85 5.47 2.46
CA SER A 157 6.05 5.98 3.11
C SER A 157 6.40 5.16 4.36
N VAL A 158 7.69 5.05 4.70
CA VAL A 158 8.12 4.38 5.95
C VAL A 158 7.47 5.04 7.17
N ALA A 159 7.36 6.38 7.17
CA ALA A 159 6.68 7.13 8.22
C ALA A 159 5.20 6.75 8.37
N ALA A 160 4.48 6.51 7.26
CA ALA A 160 3.09 6.08 7.32
C ALA A 160 2.96 4.63 7.82
N ILE A 161 3.88 3.75 7.43
CA ILE A 161 3.94 2.38 7.97
C ILE A 161 4.15 2.43 9.48
N ASP A 162 5.13 3.22 9.94
CA ASP A 162 5.40 3.43 11.36
C ASP A 162 4.20 4.06 12.08
N GLY A 163 3.49 4.99 11.44
CA GLY A 163 2.25 5.56 11.95
C GLY A 163 1.15 4.52 12.13
N VAL A 164 1.01 3.57 11.21
CA VAL A 164 0.05 2.46 11.36
C VAL A 164 0.46 1.49 12.46
N LEU A 165 1.76 1.19 12.61
CA LEU A 165 2.25 0.32 13.70
C LEU A 165 2.12 1.00 15.08
N ASN A 166 2.23 2.33 15.11
CA ASN A 166 2.22 3.13 16.33
C ASN A 166 0.97 4.02 16.46
N PHE A 167 -0.14 3.63 15.83
CA PHE A 167 -1.37 4.43 15.81
C PHE A 167 -1.87 4.87 17.19
N GLU A 168 -2.47 6.06 17.25
CA GLU A 168 -3.05 6.73 18.43
C GLU A 168 -4.57 6.60 18.52
#